data_AF-A0ABD2D8X4-F1
#
_entry.id   AF-A0ABD2D8X4-F1
#
_cell.length_a   1.000
_cell.length_b   1.000
_cell.length_c   1.000
_cell.angle_alpha   90.00
_cell.angle_beta   90.00
_cell.angle_gamma   90.00
#
_symmetry.space_group_name_H-M   'P 1'
#
loop_
_entity.id
_entity.type
_entity.pdbx_description
1 polymer ?
#
loop_
_entity_poly.entity_id
_entity_poly.type
_entity_poly.pdbx_seq_one_letter_code
_entity_poly.pdbx_strand_id
1 'polypeptide(L)'
;MASNKFKRMLNRELTHLSETSRSGNQVSEYISRTFLDQQTEVELPRVTSEEPVRPMSQISGLRGLHHSASLSSATVPRFGVQTDQEGQLAKELEDTNKWGLDVFKVAELSGHRPLTAIIFSVFQERDLLKTFQIPADTLVTYLLTLEGHYHADVAYHNSLHAADVAQSTHVLLATPALEAVFTDLEILAAIFASAIHDVDHPGVSNQFLINTNSELALMYNDASVLENHHLAVGFKLLQAENCDIFQNLSAKQRLSLRRMVIDMVLATDMSKHMNLLADLKTMVETKKVTSLGVLLLDNYSDRIQVLQNLVHCADLSNPTKPLPLYRQWTDRIMAEFFQQGDRERESGLDISPMCDKHTASVEKSQVGFIDYIAHPLWETWADLVHPDAQDLLDTLEDNREWYQSKIPRSPSDLTSPEHGGPDRFQFELTLEEAEEEEEEEETALDREALESPDTKTLSPEASQNPRDLPLDNHRT
;
A
#
# COMPACT_ATOMS: atom_id res chain seq x y z
N MET A 1 18.83 -5.67 -7.82
CA MET A 1 19.95 -6.00 -6.91
C MET A 1 19.69 -5.45 -5.51
N ALA A 2 19.48 -4.14 -5.33
CA ALA A 2 19.17 -3.52 -4.03
C ALA A 2 18.01 -4.18 -3.26
N SER A 3 16.80 -4.29 -3.85
CA SER A 3 15.64 -4.91 -3.17
C SER A 3 15.92 -6.35 -2.67
N ASN A 4 16.63 -7.18 -3.43
CA ASN A 4 16.97 -8.54 -2.99
C ASN A 4 17.91 -8.52 -1.77
N LYS A 5 18.86 -7.58 -1.69
CA LYS A 5 19.72 -7.38 -0.51
C LYS A 5 18.89 -6.94 0.70
N PHE A 6 17.93 -6.01 0.51
CA PHE A 6 16.98 -5.60 1.56
C PHE A 6 16.17 -6.77 2.12
N LYS A 7 15.59 -7.58 1.23
CA LYS A 7 14.82 -8.77 1.62
C LYS A 7 15.69 -9.78 2.39
N ARG A 8 16.94 -10.01 1.97
CA ARG A 8 17.88 -10.91 2.67
C ARG A 8 18.24 -10.41 4.08
N MET A 9 18.57 -9.13 4.23
CA MET A 9 18.87 -8.55 5.54
C MET A 9 17.66 -8.55 6.46
N LEU A 10 16.48 -8.19 5.97
CA LEU A 10 15.24 -8.28 6.74
C LEU A 10 14.99 -9.73 7.18
N ASN A 11 15.13 -10.71 6.29
CA ASN A 11 14.96 -12.12 6.66
C ASN A 11 15.91 -12.57 7.78
N ARG A 12 17.16 -12.09 7.78
CA ARG A 12 18.13 -12.38 8.87
C ARG A 12 17.64 -11.82 10.20
N GLU A 13 17.18 -10.57 10.22
CA GLU A 13 16.65 -9.95 11.44
C GLU A 13 15.35 -10.60 11.92
N LEU A 14 14.44 -10.91 11.00
CA LEU A 14 13.19 -11.60 11.32
C LEU A 14 13.45 -13.01 11.87
N THR A 15 14.52 -13.68 11.43
CA THR A 15 14.97 -14.95 12.01
C THR A 15 15.43 -14.76 13.45
N HIS A 16 16.26 -13.76 13.72
CA HIS A 16 16.70 -13.44 15.08
C HIS A 16 15.53 -13.05 16.00
N LEU A 17 14.59 -12.21 15.51
CA LEU A 17 13.37 -11.84 16.23
C LEU A 17 12.52 -13.07 16.56
N SER A 18 12.40 -14.01 15.62
CA SER A 18 11.64 -15.25 15.79
C SER A 18 12.19 -16.12 16.93
N GLU A 19 13.51 -16.19 17.06
CA GLU A 19 14.19 -16.96 18.10
C GLU A 19 14.10 -16.32 19.50
N THR A 20 13.86 -15.00 19.58
CA THR A 20 13.89 -14.25 20.84
C THR A 20 12.70 -14.56 21.75
N SER A 21 11.50 -14.77 21.20
CA SER A 21 10.30 -15.09 21.98
C SER A 21 9.15 -15.59 21.12
N ARG A 22 8.14 -16.25 21.72
CA ARG A 22 6.90 -16.62 21.02
C ARG A 22 6.22 -15.42 20.34
N SER A 23 6.18 -14.27 21.02
CA SER A 23 5.66 -13.04 20.44
C SER A 23 6.52 -12.52 19.28
N GLY A 24 7.85 -12.64 19.40
CA GLY A 24 8.78 -12.28 18.32
C GLY A 24 8.57 -13.15 17.08
N ASN A 25 8.36 -14.46 17.27
CA ASN A 25 7.98 -15.38 16.19
C ASN A 25 6.66 -14.99 15.51
N GLN A 26 5.60 -14.65 16.27
CA GLN A 26 4.34 -14.19 15.68
C GLN A 26 4.49 -12.90 14.85
N VAL A 27 5.27 -11.93 15.34
CA VAL A 27 5.57 -10.69 14.62
C VAL A 27 6.39 -10.97 13.36
N SER A 28 7.40 -11.84 13.47
CA SER A 28 8.26 -12.24 12.36
C SER A 28 7.47 -12.91 11.24
N GLU A 29 6.58 -13.87 11.57
CA GLU A 29 5.70 -14.53 10.61
C GLU A 29 4.72 -13.55 9.96
N TYR A 30 4.13 -12.64 10.74
CA TYR A 30 3.25 -11.60 10.20
C TYR A 30 3.98 -10.71 9.19
N ILE A 31 5.17 -10.22 9.54
CA ILE A 31 5.95 -9.35 8.65
C ILE A 31 6.31 -10.09 7.37
N SER A 32 6.79 -11.33 7.49
CA SER A 32 7.21 -12.14 6.36
C SER A 32 6.06 -12.47 5.41
N ARG A 33 4.85 -12.69 5.96
CA ARG A 33 3.67 -13.00 5.14
C ARG A 33 3.03 -11.77 4.48
N THR A 34 3.21 -10.59 5.07
CA THR A 34 2.51 -9.37 4.66
C THR A 34 3.38 -8.45 3.80
N PHE A 35 4.67 -8.31 4.13
CA PHE A 35 5.56 -7.30 3.53
C PHE A 35 6.65 -7.85 2.62
N LEU A 36 6.73 -9.17 2.46
CA LEU A 36 7.63 -9.82 1.52
C LEU A 36 6.84 -10.53 0.43
N ASP A 37 7.23 -10.33 -0.82
CA ASP A 37 6.73 -11.14 -1.94
C ASP A 37 7.03 -12.62 -1.66
N GLN A 38 5.97 -13.42 -1.49
CA GLN A 38 6.11 -14.86 -1.45
C GLN A 38 6.32 -15.38 -2.87
N GLN A 39 7.48 -15.98 -3.13
CA GLN A 39 7.59 -16.92 -4.24
C GLN A 39 6.90 -18.19 -3.79
N THR A 40 5.69 -18.43 -4.26
CA THR A 40 4.99 -19.69 -4.01
C THR A 40 5.80 -20.81 -4.68
N GLU A 41 6.56 -21.59 -3.91
CA GLU A 41 7.06 -22.87 -4.40
C GLU A 41 5.85 -23.76 -4.68
N VAL A 42 5.58 -23.99 -5.96
CA VAL A 42 4.45 -24.82 -6.39
C VAL A 42 4.79 -26.29 -6.14
N GLU A 43 4.39 -26.84 -5.00
CA GLU A 43 4.25 -28.28 -4.88
C GLU A 43 3.04 -28.73 -5.71
N LEU A 44 3.30 -29.31 -6.88
CA LEU A 44 2.28 -29.81 -7.81
C LEU A 44 1.44 -30.94 -7.18
N PRO A 45 0.13 -30.76 -6.92
CA PRO A 45 -0.73 -31.85 -6.49
C PRO A 45 -1.24 -32.65 -7.70
N ARG A 46 -1.57 -33.92 -7.48
CA ARG A 46 -2.13 -34.81 -8.51
C ARG A 46 -3.59 -34.47 -8.82
N VAL A 47 -3.87 -34.35 -10.12
CA VAL A 47 -5.17 -34.01 -10.74
C VAL A 47 -6.28 -34.97 -10.32
N THR A 48 -7.42 -34.43 -9.90
CA THR A 48 -8.74 -35.06 -10.04
C THR A 48 -9.77 -34.07 -10.60
N SER A 49 -10.86 -34.61 -11.13
CA SER A 49 -11.61 -34.21 -12.32
C SER A 49 -12.52 -32.97 -12.25
N GLU A 50 -12.78 -32.46 -13.46
CA GLU A 50 -13.52 -31.26 -13.91
C GLU A 50 -14.95 -31.04 -13.36
N GLU A 51 -15.30 -29.77 -13.15
CA GLU A 51 -16.68 -29.24 -13.11
C GLU A 51 -16.86 -28.08 -14.13
N PRO A 52 -18.10 -27.81 -14.60
CA PRO A 52 -18.31 -27.02 -15.81
C PRO A 52 -18.25 -25.50 -15.56
N VAL A 53 -17.53 -24.83 -16.46
CA VAL A 53 -17.33 -23.38 -16.52
C VAL A 53 -18.64 -22.65 -16.86
N ARG A 54 -19.03 -21.67 -16.03
CA ARG A 54 -20.03 -20.64 -16.35
C ARG A 54 -19.32 -19.38 -16.87
N PRO A 55 -19.94 -18.61 -17.78
CA PRO A 55 -19.32 -17.40 -18.31
C PRO A 55 -19.28 -16.29 -17.24
N MET A 56 -18.08 -15.93 -16.80
CA MET A 56 -17.82 -14.74 -15.96
C MET A 56 -17.79 -13.49 -16.83
N SER A 57 -18.85 -12.68 -16.75
CA SER A 57 -18.82 -11.29 -17.20
C SER A 57 -19.87 -10.46 -16.45
N GLN A 58 -19.64 -10.27 -15.15
CA GLN A 58 -20.32 -9.25 -14.35
C GLN A 58 -19.56 -9.06 -13.03
N ILE A 59 -19.09 -7.84 -12.77
CA ILE A 59 -18.65 -7.41 -11.43
C ILE A 59 -19.92 -7.47 -10.55
N SER A 60 -20.13 -8.57 -9.85
CA SER A 60 -21.23 -8.74 -8.89
C SER A 60 -20.81 -8.04 -7.61
N GLY A 61 -21.14 -6.75 -7.49
CA GLY A 61 -20.75 -5.94 -6.34
C GLY A 61 -21.32 -4.52 -6.34
N LEU A 62 -21.76 -4.01 -7.50
CA LEU A 62 -22.51 -2.75 -7.58
C LEU A 62 -23.90 -2.94 -6.95
N ARG A 63 -24.00 -2.77 -5.63
CA ARG A 63 -25.29 -2.58 -4.98
C ARG A 63 -25.92 -1.35 -5.62
N GLY A 64 -27.01 -1.55 -6.35
CA GLY A 64 -27.81 -0.44 -6.84
C GLY A 64 -28.24 0.40 -5.64
N LEU A 65 -27.69 1.61 -5.54
CA LEU A 65 -28.16 2.57 -4.55
C LEU A 65 -29.65 2.80 -4.80
N HIS A 66 -30.47 2.60 -3.76
CA HIS A 66 -31.80 3.17 -3.74
C HIS A 66 -31.62 4.67 -3.92
N HIS A 67 -32.20 5.23 -4.98
CA HIS A 67 -32.16 6.65 -5.35
C HIS A 67 -31.91 7.56 -4.14
N SER A 68 -30.65 7.96 -3.93
CA SER A 68 -30.38 9.15 -3.13
C SER A 68 -31.09 10.27 -3.86
N ALA A 69 -32.03 10.92 -3.18
CA ALA A 69 -32.84 11.99 -3.73
C ALA A 69 -31.96 12.85 -4.66
N SER A 70 -32.30 12.86 -5.95
CA SER A 70 -31.76 13.83 -6.89
C SER A 70 -31.78 15.16 -6.16
N LEU A 71 -30.61 15.78 -5.99
CA LEU A 71 -30.48 17.12 -5.41
C LEU A 71 -31.15 18.09 -6.40
N SER A 72 -32.48 18.08 -6.42
CA SER A 72 -33.27 18.97 -7.24
C SER A 72 -33.12 20.35 -6.61
N SER A 73 -32.48 21.28 -7.32
CA SER A 73 -32.46 22.71 -7.00
C SER A 73 -31.79 23.12 -5.67
N ALA A 74 -31.17 22.21 -4.90
CA ALA A 74 -30.43 22.58 -3.69
C ALA A 74 -28.98 22.96 -4.04
N THR A 75 -28.50 24.10 -3.52
CA THR A 75 -27.09 24.48 -3.58
C THR A 75 -26.23 23.38 -2.96
N VAL A 76 -25.12 23.02 -3.63
CA VAL A 76 -24.15 22.04 -3.12
C VAL A 76 -23.72 22.44 -1.70
N PRO A 77 -23.81 21.53 -0.70
CA PRO A 77 -23.42 21.84 0.67
C PRO A 77 -21.97 22.32 0.76
N ARG A 78 -21.65 23.16 1.74
CA ARG A 78 -20.33 23.80 1.86
C ARG A 78 -19.18 22.80 1.85
N PHE A 79 -19.36 21.65 2.49
CA PHE A 79 -18.37 20.57 2.61
C PHE A 79 -18.79 19.31 1.87
N GLY A 80 -19.68 19.41 0.87
CA GLY A 80 -20.20 18.27 0.12
C GLY A 80 -21.17 17.35 0.89
N VAL A 81 -21.34 17.56 2.19
CA VAL A 81 -22.23 16.79 3.08
C VAL A 81 -23.26 17.70 3.75
N GLN A 82 -24.47 17.18 3.96
CA GLN A 82 -25.50 17.85 4.76
C GLN A 82 -25.35 17.41 6.22
N THR A 83 -25.27 18.36 7.15
CA THR A 83 -25.18 18.09 8.58
C THR A 83 -25.76 19.25 9.40
N ASP A 84 -26.41 18.93 10.52
CA ASP A 84 -26.88 19.91 11.49
C ASP A 84 -25.74 20.51 12.34
N GLN A 85 -24.52 19.99 12.19
CA GLN A 85 -23.31 20.42 12.91
C GLN A 85 -22.31 21.18 12.01
N GLU A 86 -22.78 21.82 10.93
CA GLU A 86 -21.91 22.46 9.92
C GLU A 86 -20.87 23.42 10.52
N GLY A 87 -21.23 24.20 11.55
CA GLY A 87 -20.31 25.13 12.22
C GLY A 87 -19.19 24.43 13.00
N GLN A 88 -19.45 23.28 13.61
CA GLN A 88 -18.42 22.48 14.28
C GLN A 88 -17.56 21.74 13.25
N LEU A 89 -18.19 21.18 12.22
CA LEU A 89 -17.48 20.55 11.10
C LEU A 89 -16.51 21.54 10.44
N ALA A 90 -16.95 22.77 10.21
CA ALA A 90 -16.11 23.84 9.67
C ALA A 90 -14.86 24.08 10.53
N LYS A 91 -15.02 24.06 11.87
CA LYS A 91 -13.91 24.27 12.80
C LYS A 91 -12.90 23.14 12.75
N GLU A 92 -13.34 21.88 12.73
CA GLU A 92 -12.42 20.74 12.60
C GLU A 92 -11.70 20.73 11.24
N LEU A 93 -12.41 21.11 10.16
CA LEU A 93 -11.82 21.19 8.82
C LEU A 93 -10.85 22.37 8.62
N GLU A 94 -10.72 23.31 9.58
CA GLU A 94 -9.63 24.31 9.57
C GLU A 94 -8.25 23.63 9.66
N ASP A 95 -8.19 22.41 10.21
CA ASP A 95 -6.97 21.63 10.35
C ASP A 95 -6.71 20.71 9.14
N THR A 96 -7.45 20.86 8.03
CA THR A 96 -7.28 20.04 6.79
C THR A 96 -5.83 20.02 6.29
N ASN A 97 -5.10 21.12 6.48
CA ASN A 97 -3.71 21.26 6.03
C ASN A 97 -2.68 20.84 7.09
N LYS A 98 -3.11 20.28 8.23
CA LYS A 98 -2.23 19.92 9.35
C LYS A 98 -2.18 18.42 9.55
N TRP A 99 -0.99 17.94 9.94
CA TRP A 99 -0.87 16.59 10.46
C TRP A 99 -1.62 16.46 11.79
N GLY A 100 -2.34 15.36 11.98
CA GLY A 100 -3.11 15.13 13.21
C GLY A 100 -4.51 15.75 13.24
N LEU A 101 -5.08 16.11 12.08
CA LEU A 101 -6.53 16.33 11.97
C LEU A 101 -7.30 15.15 12.59
N ASP A 102 -8.28 15.42 13.44
CA ASP A 102 -9.10 14.38 14.06
C ASP A 102 -10.18 13.90 13.08
N VAL A 103 -9.78 12.93 12.24
CA VAL A 103 -10.66 12.32 11.24
C VAL A 103 -11.87 11.62 11.87
N PHE A 104 -11.76 11.12 13.11
CA PHE A 104 -12.88 10.54 13.84
C PHE A 104 -13.92 11.60 14.18
N LYS A 105 -13.48 12.80 14.59
CA LYS A 105 -14.37 13.92 14.85
C LYS A 105 -15.03 14.42 13.56
N VAL A 106 -14.28 14.49 12.46
CA VAL A 106 -14.86 14.80 11.14
C VAL A 106 -15.95 13.79 10.77
N ALA A 107 -15.75 12.49 11.04
CA ALA A 107 -16.76 11.47 10.79
C ALA A 107 -18.04 11.70 11.59
N GLU A 108 -17.93 12.00 12.89
CA GLU A 108 -19.07 12.30 13.75
C GLU A 108 -19.86 13.52 13.24
N LEU A 109 -19.15 14.60 12.91
CA LEU A 109 -19.76 15.88 12.54
C LEU A 109 -20.31 15.91 11.10
N SER A 110 -19.84 15.01 10.23
CA SER A 110 -20.28 14.89 8.83
C SER A 110 -21.45 13.92 8.62
N GLY A 111 -21.99 13.32 9.70
CA GLY A 111 -23.03 12.29 9.59
C GLY A 111 -22.48 10.97 9.05
N HIS A 112 -21.30 10.57 9.51
CA HIS A 112 -20.54 9.40 9.07
C HIS A 112 -20.19 9.44 7.58
N ARG A 113 -19.79 10.62 7.09
CA ARG A 113 -19.30 10.84 5.71
C ARG A 113 -17.94 11.53 5.67
N PRO A 114 -16.93 11.03 6.42
CA PRO A 114 -15.63 11.67 6.51
C PRO A 114 -14.92 11.79 5.16
N LEU A 115 -15.01 10.77 4.30
CA LEU A 115 -14.31 10.77 3.01
C LEU A 115 -14.85 11.87 2.10
N THR A 116 -16.18 11.97 1.99
CA THR A 116 -16.81 13.03 1.19
C THR A 116 -16.44 14.42 1.73
N ALA A 117 -16.52 14.62 3.04
CA ALA A 117 -16.25 15.93 3.65
C ALA A 117 -14.79 16.38 3.45
N ILE A 118 -13.84 15.47 3.67
CA ILE A 118 -12.40 15.75 3.53
C ILE A 118 -12.03 15.99 2.07
N ILE A 119 -12.40 15.07 1.15
CA ILE A 119 -12.02 15.21 -0.26
C ILE A 119 -12.62 16.47 -0.87
N PHE A 120 -13.88 16.78 -0.56
CA PHE A 120 -14.51 18.00 -1.05
C PHE A 120 -13.78 19.26 -0.56
N SER A 121 -13.38 19.29 0.71
CA SER A 121 -12.63 20.40 1.30
C SER A 121 -11.23 20.52 0.68
N VAL A 122 -10.53 19.40 0.49
CA VAL A 122 -9.23 19.35 -0.18
C VAL A 122 -9.30 19.84 -1.63
N PHE A 123 -10.36 19.48 -2.37
CA PHE A 123 -10.58 19.93 -3.75
C PHE A 123 -10.86 21.43 -3.84
N GLN A 124 -11.50 22.01 -2.82
CA GLN A 124 -11.69 23.46 -2.71
C GLN A 124 -10.38 24.18 -2.36
N GLU A 125 -9.66 23.68 -1.35
CA GLU A 125 -8.40 24.27 -0.87
C GLU A 125 -7.34 24.31 -1.97
N ARG A 126 -7.22 23.24 -2.76
CA ARG A 126 -6.26 23.13 -3.88
C ARG A 126 -6.80 23.68 -5.21
N ASP A 127 -7.97 24.30 -5.21
CA ASP A 127 -8.68 24.83 -6.39
C ASP A 127 -8.89 23.82 -7.54
N LEU A 128 -8.87 22.51 -7.25
CA LEU A 128 -8.92 21.44 -8.26
C LEU A 128 -10.24 21.43 -9.03
N LEU A 129 -11.34 21.84 -8.38
CA LEU A 129 -12.65 21.99 -9.02
C LEU A 129 -12.58 22.98 -10.20
N LYS A 130 -11.92 24.13 -10.01
CA LYS A 130 -11.80 25.14 -11.06
C LYS A 130 -10.77 24.72 -12.10
N THR A 131 -9.60 24.26 -11.66
CA THR A 131 -8.49 23.84 -12.54
C THR A 131 -8.93 22.78 -13.54
N PHE A 132 -9.71 21.78 -13.09
CA PHE A 132 -10.17 20.67 -13.93
C PHE A 132 -11.63 20.78 -14.36
N GLN A 133 -12.27 21.93 -14.10
CA GLN A 133 -13.67 22.21 -14.45
C GLN A 133 -14.62 21.11 -13.96
N ILE A 134 -14.43 20.61 -12.75
CA ILE A 134 -15.25 19.54 -12.16
C ILE A 134 -16.50 20.20 -11.58
N PRO A 135 -17.72 19.87 -12.06
CA PRO A 135 -18.93 20.37 -11.44
C PRO A 135 -19.03 19.85 -10.00
N ALA A 136 -19.31 20.76 -9.06
CA ALA A 136 -19.31 20.41 -7.63
C ALA A 136 -20.37 19.35 -7.29
N ASP A 137 -21.50 19.35 -7.99
CA ASP A 137 -22.54 18.33 -7.87
C ASP A 137 -22.09 16.96 -8.39
N THR A 138 -21.35 16.91 -9.51
CA THR A 138 -20.72 15.68 -10.01
C THR A 138 -19.70 15.13 -9.00
N LEU A 139 -18.87 16.00 -8.39
CA LEU A 139 -17.93 15.57 -7.36
C LEU A 139 -18.64 14.97 -6.15
N VAL A 140 -19.65 15.66 -5.60
CA VAL A 140 -20.42 15.14 -4.46
C VAL A 140 -21.11 13.83 -4.80
N THR A 141 -21.70 13.71 -6.00
CA THR A 141 -22.38 12.47 -6.42
C THR A 141 -21.39 11.30 -6.50
N TYR A 142 -20.21 11.52 -7.08
CA TYR A 142 -19.15 10.52 -7.12
C TYR A 142 -18.66 10.14 -5.71
N LEU A 143 -18.33 11.12 -4.86
CA LEU A 143 -17.81 10.87 -3.52
C LEU A 143 -18.80 10.14 -2.62
N LEU A 144 -20.08 10.51 -2.66
CA LEU A 144 -21.12 9.80 -1.92
C LEU A 144 -21.31 8.37 -2.43
N THR A 145 -21.18 8.16 -3.74
CA THR A 145 -21.23 6.82 -4.32
C THR A 145 -20.02 5.99 -3.89
N LEU A 146 -18.81 6.56 -3.95
CA LEU A 146 -17.55 5.94 -3.53
C LEU A 146 -17.58 5.57 -2.06
N GLU A 147 -17.92 6.52 -1.19
CA GLU A 147 -18.02 6.30 0.26
C GLU A 147 -19.08 5.24 0.61
N GLY A 148 -20.17 5.15 -0.16
CA GLY A 148 -21.16 4.09 -0.03
C GLY A 148 -20.70 2.69 -0.43
N HIS A 149 -19.56 2.57 -1.13
CA HIS A 149 -18.92 1.28 -1.45
C HIS A 149 -17.84 0.88 -0.45
N TYR A 150 -17.49 1.73 0.52
CA TYR A 150 -16.73 1.30 1.68
C TYR A 150 -17.65 0.62 2.70
N HIS A 151 -17.21 -0.51 3.25
CA HIS A 151 -18.04 -1.35 4.12
C HIS A 151 -18.01 -0.82 5.55
N ALA A 152 -19.15 -0.35 6.06
CA ALA A 152 -19.23 0.22 7.41
C ALA A 152 -19.07 -0.82 8.53
N ASP A 153 -19.22 -2.11 8.21
CA ASP A 153 -19.02 -3.24 9.10
C ASP A 153 -17.56 -3.72 9.17
N VAL A 154 -16.70 -3.26 8.26
CA VAL A 154 -15.24 -3.47 8.30
C VAL A 154 -14.63 -2.46 9.27
N ALA A 155 -13.82 -2.93 10.23
CA ALA A 155 -13.43 -2.11 11.38
C ALA A 155 -12.38 -1.04 11.06
N TYR A 156 -11.42 -1.36 10.19
CA TYR A 156 -10.31 -0.49 9.79
C TYR A 156 -10.43 -0.03 8.33
N HIS A 157 -10.42 -0.94 7.35
CA HIS A 157 -10.41 -0.61 5.92
C HIS A 157 -11.81 -0.18 5.41
N ASN A 158 -12.30 0.94 5.95
CA ASN A 158 -13.57 1.59 5.61
C ASN A 158 -13.34 3.05 5.19
N SER A 159 -14.41 3.83 4.94
CA SER A 159 -14.27 5.19 4.41
C SER A 159 -13.54 6.15 5.34
N LEU A 160 -13.49 5.85 6.65
CA LEU A 160 -12.74 6.64 7.61
C LEU A 160 -11.23 6.54 7.38
N HIS A 161 -10.74 5.32 7.11
CA HIS A 161 -9.34 5.09 6.79
C HIS A 161 -8.97 5.75 5.47
N ALA A 162 -9.79 5.57 4.43
CA ALA A 162 -9.60 6.26 3.15
C ALA A 162 -9.56 7.79 3.29
N ALA A 163 -10.38 8.35 4.19
CA ALA A 163 -10.38 9.79 4.48
C ALA A 163 -9.08 10.23 5.17
N ASP A 164 -8.56 9.44 6.11
CA ASP A 164 -7.28 9.69 6.79
C ASP A 164 -6.09 9.63 5.82
N VAL A 165 -6.05 8.61 4.96
CA VAL A 165 -4.99 8.46 3.94
C VAL A 165 -5.04 9.62 2.96
N ALA A 166 -6.21 9.99 2.45
CA ALA A 166 -6.33 11.10 1.51
C ALA A 166 -5.97 12.46 2.12
N GLN A 167 -6.33 12.71 3.38
CA GLN A 167 -5.92 13.92 4.10
C GLN A 167 -4.41 13.93 4.38
N SER A 168 -3.85 12.78 4.77
CA SER A 168 -2.41 12.63 5.00
C SER A 168 -1.61 12.84 3.71
N THR A 169 -2.06 12.27 2.59
CA THR A 169 -1.54 12.54 1.25
C THR A 169 -1.62 14.02 0.91
N HIS A 170 -2.74 14.68 1.20
CA HIS A 170 -2.89 16.13 1.01
C HIS A 170 -1.82 16.91 1.80
N VAL A 171 -1.53 16.57 3.05
CA VAL A 171 -0.49 17.24 3.85
C VAL A 171 0.90 16.97 3.30
N LEU A 172 1.22 15.72 2.95
CA LEU A 172 2.55 15.35 2.40
C LEU A 172 2.82 15.99 1.03
N LEU A 173 1.79 16.18 0.20
CA LEU A 173 1.92 16.93 -1.06
C LEU A 173 2.24 18.43 -0.85
N ALA A 174 2.03 18.95 0.36
CA ALA A 174 2.34 20.33 0.73
C ALA A 174 3.70 20.48 1.44
N THR A 175 4.48 19.42 1.55
CA THR A 175 5.83 19.45 2.11
C THR A 175 6.71 20.46 1.34
N PRO A 176 7.40 21.40 2.02
CA PRO A 176 8.24 22.41 1.38
C PRO A 176 9.27 21.87 0.38
N ALA A 177 9.93 20.76 0.68
CA ALA A 177 10.87 20.11 -0.24
C ALA A 177 10.23 19.65 -1.57
N LEU A 178 8.90 19.54 -1.62
CA LEU A 178 8.10 19.14 -2.80
C LEU A 178 7.35 20.32 -3.43
N GLU A 179 7.60 21.56 -2.98
CA GLU A 179 6.93 22.75 -3.50
C GLU A 179 7.15 22.90 -5.02
N ALA A 180 6.06 23.06 -5.76
CA ALA A 180 6.05 23.17 -7.23
C ALA A 180 6.71 21.99 -7.98
N VAL A 181 6.97 20.87 -7.31
CA VAL A 181 7.50 19.67 -7.95
C VAL A 181 6.39 19.03 -8.79
N PHE A 182 5.22 18.77 -8.21
CA PHE A 182 4.12 18.08 -8.88
C PHE A 182 3.20 19.03 -9.68
N THR A 183 2.72 18.56 -10.82
CA THR A 183 1.67 19.21 -11.59
C THR A 183 0.32 19.04 -10.93
N ASP A 184 -0.65 19.90 -11.25
CA ASP A 184 -2.03 19.76 -10.74
C ASP A 184 -2.62 18.39 -11.08
N LEU A 185 -2.24 17.76 -12.20
CA LEU A 185 -2.77 16.46 -12.62
C LEU A 185 -2.22 15.32 -11.76
N GLU A 186 -0.95 15.42 -11.34
CA GLU A 186 -0.33 14.47 -10.41
C GLU A 186 -0.92 14.64 -9.00
N ILE A 187 -1.14 15.87 -8.56
CA ILE A 187 -1.82 16.18 -7.29
C ILE A 187 -3.24 15.59 -7.29
N LEU A 188 -4.01 15.83 -8.35
CA LEU A 188 -5.34 15.24 -8.52
C LEU A 188 -5.28 13.71 -8.50
N ALA A 189 -4.32 13.11 -9.21
CA ALA A 189 -4.16 11.67 -9.27
C ALA A 189 -3.84 11.07 -7.90
N ALA A 190 -2.93 11.69 -7.12
CA ALA A 190 -2.54 11.19 -5.81
C ALA A 190 -3.71 11.24 -4.81
N ILE A 191 -4.42 12.37 -4.74
CA ILE A 191 -5.59 12.51 -3.86
C ILE A 191 -6.70 11.53 -4.28
N PHE A 192 -6.92 11.35 -5.58
CA PHE A 192 -7.90 10.39 -6.08
C PHE A 192 -7.49 8.94 -5.79
N ALA A 193 -6.22 8.58 -5.98
CA ALA A 193 -5.70 7.27 -5.65
C ALA A 193 -5.92 6.94 -4.17
N SER A 194 -5.52 7.83 -3.26
CA SER A 194 -5.75 7.67 -1.81
C SER A 194 -7.23 7.52 -1.45
N ALA A 195 -8.13 8.24 -2.14
CA ALA A 195 -9.56 8.15 -1.88
C ALA A 195 -10.19 6.80 -2.29
N ILE A 196 -9.60 6.09 -3.27
CA ILE A 196 -10.13 4.83 -3.79
C ILE A 196 -9.32 3.60 -3.38
N HIS A 197 -8.16 3.78 -2.73
CA HIS A 197 -7.15 2.72 -2.64
C HIS A 197 -7.64 1.42 -1.97
N ASP A 198 -8.71 1.51 -1.18
CA ASP A 198 -9.32 0.41 -0.41
C ASP A 198 -10.84 0.23 -0.67
N VAL A 199 -11.38 0.86 -1.72
CA VAL A 199 -12.84 0.81 -1.94
C VAL A 199 -13.31 -0.64 -2.13
N ASP A 200 -14.40 -1.01 -1.45
CA ASP A 200 -14.96 -2.37 -1.45
C ASP A 200 -14.06 -3.44 -0.78
N HIS A 201 -13.17 -3.03 0.13
CA HIS A 201 -12.36 -3.95 0.93
C HIS A 201 -13.23 -4.85 1.85
N PRO A 202 -13.08 -6.19 1.80
CA PRO A 202 -13.97 -7.15 2.50
C PRO A 202 -13.62 -7.43 3.97
N GLY A 203 -12.60 -6.74 4.50
CA GLY A 203 -12.10 -6.90 5.86
C GLY A 203 -11.24 -8.15 6.07
N VAL A 204 -10.61 -8.66 5.00
CA VAL A 204 -9.74 -9.83 5.00
C VAL A 204 -8.59 -9.63 4.02
N SER A 205 -7.43 -10.25 4.27
CA SER A 205 -6.23 -10.08 3.44
C SER A 205 -6.29 -10.79 2.08
N ASN A 206 -5.42 -10.39 1.15
CA ASN A 206 -5.18 -11.09 -0.11
C ASN A 206 -4.93 -12.60 0.11
N GLN A 207 -4.12 -12.97 1.10
CA GLN A 207 -3.83 -14.39 1.39
C GLN A 207 -5.07 -15.17 1.84
N PHE A 208 -5.98 -14.55 2.61
CA PHE A 208 -7.25 -15.18 2.98
C PHE A 208 -8.10 -15.44 1.73
N LEU A 209 -8.20 -14.46 0.82
CA LEU A 209 -8.94 -14.58 -0.44
C LEU A 209 -8.39 -15.70 -1.34
N ILE A 210 -7.07 -15.87 -1.38
CA ILE A 210 -6.38 -16.94 -2.11
C ILE A 210 -6.66 -18.30 -1.46
N ASN A 211 -6.44 -18.43 -0.15
CA ASN A 211 -6.63 -19.68 0.59
C ASN A 211 -8.07 -20.19 0.54
N THR A 212 -9.05 -19.29 0.36
CA THR A 212 -10.47 -19.62 0.26
C THR A 212 -10.96 -19.78 -1.19
N ASN A 213 -10.08 -19.66 -2.20
CA ASN A 213 -10.42 -19.70 -3.63
C ASN A 213 -11.56 -18.72 -3.98
N SER A 214 -11.52 -17.52 -3.41
CA SER A 214 -12.54 -16.50 -3.63
C SER A 214 -12.65 -16.11 -5.11
N GLU A 215 -13.82 -15.63 -5.54
CA GLU A 215 -14.02 -15.15 -6.92
C GLU A 215 -13.03 -14.03 -7.29
N LEU A 216 -12.67 -13.17 -6.33
CA LEU A 216 -11.68 -12.11 -6.55
C LEU A 216 -10.30 -12.69 -6.81
N ALA A 217 -9.85 -13.66 -6.00
CA ALA A 217 -8.54 -14.30 -6.18
C ALA A 217 -8.44 -14.99 -7.55
N LEU A 218 -9.49 -15.70 -7.96
CA LEU A 218 -9.57 -16.33 -9.28
C LEU A 218 -9.58 -15.30 -10.43
N MET A 219 -10.29 -14.18 -10.26
CA MET A 219 -10.37 -13.12 -11.27
C MET A 219 -9.03 -12.40 -11.46
N TYR A 220 -8.30 -12.17 -10.38
CA TYR A 220 -7.03 -11.44 -10.38
C TYR A 220 -5.78 -12.34 -10.33
N ASN A 221 -5.98 -13.66 -10.46
CA ASN A 221 -4.91 -14.66 -10.55
C ASN A 221 -3.90 -14.55 -9.40
N ASP A 222 -4.42 -14.42 -8.18
CA ASP A 222 -3.66 -14.36 -6.92
C ASP A 222 -2.64 -13.20 -6.80
N ALA A 223 -2.64 -12.25 -7.75
CA ALA A 223 -1.68 -11.15 -7.79
C ALA A 223 -2.34 -9.81 -7.47
N SER A 224 -1.96 -9.21 -6.33
CA SER A 224 -2.48 -7.93 -5.83
C SER A 224 -4.01 -7.86 -5.98
N VAL A 225 -4.68 -8.87 -5.40
CA VAL A 225 -6.09 -9.20 -5.68
C VAL A 225 -7.00 -8.03 -5.30
N LEU A 226 -6.81 -7.52 -4.08
CA LEU A 226 -7.56 -6.41 -3.53
C LEU A 226 -7.23 -5.09 -4.25
N GLU A 227 -5.95 -4.79 -4.48
CA GLU A 227 -5.53 -3.53 -5.09
C GLU A 227 -6.03 -3.38 -6.53
N ASN A 228 -6.05 -4.48 -7.29
CA ASN A 228 -6.71 -4.52 -8.60
C ASN A 228 -8.23 -4.34 -8.51
N HIS A 229 -8.86 -4.90 -7.48
CA HIS A 229 -10.30 -4.75 -7.24
C HIS A 229 -10.67 -3.30 -6.89
N HIS A 230 -9.92 -2.66 -5.98
CA HIS A 230 -10.08 -1.27 -5.59
C HIS A 230 -10.02 -0.33 -6.80
N LEU A 231 -9.02 -0.53 -7.67
CA LEU A 231 -8.92 0.20 -8.95
C LEU A 231 -10.12 -0.06 -9.86
N ALA A 232 -10.52 -1.31 -10.04
CA ALA A 232 -11.63 -1.67 -10.91
C ALA A 232 -12.94 -1.00 -10.45
N VAL A 233 -13.24 -1.06 -9.16
CA VAL A 233 -14.42 -0.43 -8.55
C VAL A 233 -14.33 1.09 -8.67
N GLY A 234 -13.27 1.73 -8.19
CA GLY A 234 -13.14 3.20 -8.21
C GLY A 234 -13.32 3.80 -9.61
N PHE A 235 -12.68 3.21 -10.63
CA PHE A 235 -12.88 3.66 -12.01
C PHE A 235 -14.24 3.28 -12.59
N LYS A 236 -14.85 2.17 -12.16
CA LYS A 236 -16.19 1.78 -12.62
C LYS A 236 -17.26 2.75 -12.13
N LEU A 237 -17.12 3.28 -10.91
CA LEU A 237 -18.07 4.24 -10.33
C LEU A 237 -18.18 5.54 -11.13
N LEU A 238 -17.12 5.96 -11.84
CA LEU A 238 -17.16 7.11 -12.76
C LEU A 238 -18.18 6.95 -13.89
N GLN A 239 -18.60 5.72 -14.20
CA GLN A 239 -19.59 5.43 -15.25
C GLN A 239 -21.04 5.49 -14.76
N ALA A 240 -21.26 5.73 -13.46
CA ALA A 240 -22.60 5.97 -12.91
C ALA A 240 -23.12 7.36 -13.33
N GLU A 241 -24.44 7.57 -13.16
CA GLU A 241 -25.08 8.83 -13.47
C GLU A 241 -24.49 9.98 -12.63
N ASN A 242 -24.08 11.06 -13.30
CA ASN A 242 -23.45 12.24 -12.69
C ASN A 242 -22.19 11.93 -11.83
N CYS A 243 -21.43 10.88 -12.17
CA CYS A 243 -20.23 10.50 -11.43
C CYS A 243 -18.90 10.73 -12.16
N ASP A 244 -18.89 11.10 -13.44
CA ASP A 244 -17.64 11.29 -14.20
C ASP A 244 -16.96 12.62 -13.84
N ILE A 245 -16.25 12.66 -12.71
CA ILE A 245 -15.48 13.82 -12.25
C ILE A 245 -14.33 14.20 -13.19
N PHE A 246 -14.01 13.34 -14.18
CA PHE A 246 -12.96 13.59 -15.17
C PHE A 246 -13.52 13.95 -16.56
N GLN A 247 -14.83 14.19 -16.67
CA GLN A 247 -15.51 14.44 -17.96
C GLN A 247 -14.90 15.59 -18.78
N ASN A 248 -14.34 16.60 -18.12
CA ASN A 248 -13.76 17.77 -18.78
C ASN A 248 -12.24 17.69 -18.97
N LEU A 249 -11.61 16.58 -18.58
CA LEU A 249 -10.20 16.32 -18.90
C LEU A 249 -10.04 15.93 -20.37
N SER A 250 -8.96 16.36 -21.00
CA SER A 250 -8.59 15.86 -22.33
C SER A 250 -8.29 14.35 -22.29
N ALA A 251 -8.42 13.67 -23.43
CA ALA A 251 -8.12 12.23 -23.53
C ALA A 251 -6.69 11.88 -23.06
N LYS A 252 -5.71 12.76 -23.34
CA LYS A 252 -4.33 12.59 -22.86
C LYS A 252 -4.24 12.71 -21.34
N GLN A 253 -4.89 13.71 -20.74
CA GLN A 253 -4.92 13.88 -19.28
C GLN A 253 -5.60 12.68 -18.61
N ARG A 254 -6.72 12.18 -19.13
CA ARG A 254 -7.40 10.99 -18.59
C ARG A 254 -6.51 9.76 -18.63
N LEU A 255 -5.78 9.54 -19.72
CA LEU A 255 -4.85 8.42 -19.85
C LEU A 255 -3.68 8.55 -18.86
N SER A 256 -3.09 9.74 -18.76
CA SER A 256 -2.00 10.01 -17.80
C SER A 256 -2.46 9.84 -16.35
N LEU A 257 -3.60 10.42 -15.97
CA LEU A 257 -4.18 10.27 -14.64
C LEU A 257 -4.46 8.80 -14.33
N ARG A 258 -5.10 8.08 -15.26
CA ARG A 258 -5.39 6.66 -15.07
C ARG A 258 -4.12 5.84 -14.83
N ARG A 259 -3.06 6.10 -15.59
CA ARG A 259 -1.78 5.41 -15.41
C ARG A 259 -1.21 5.67 -14.01
N MET A 260 -1.12 6.94 -13.60
CA MET A 260 -0.56 7.30 -12.29
C MET A 260 -1.37 6.71 -11.13
N VAL A 261 -2.70 6.75 -11.21
CA VAL A 261 -3.59 6.17 -10.19
C VAL A 261 -3.39 4.66 -10.09
N ILE A 262 -3.28 3.94 -11.23
CA ILE A 262 -2.99 2.50 -11.23
C ILE A 262 -1.62 2.23 -10.59
N ASP A 263 -0.59 2.98 -10.98
CA ASP A 263 0.75 2.84 -10.44
C ASP A 263 0.76 3.05 -8.91
N MET A 264 0.00 4.04 -8.39
CA MET A 264 -0.09 4.35 -6.95
C MET A 264 -0.90 3.35 -6.14
N VAL A 265 -2.09 2.94 -6.60
CA VAL A 265 -2.92 1.98 -5.82
C VAL A 265 -2.29 0.58 -5.83
N LEU A 266 -1.65 0.14 -6.93
CA LEU A 266 -0.91 -1.13 -6.90
C LEU A 266 0.31 -1.08 -5.96
N ALA A 267 0.83 0.11 -5.66
CA ALA A 267 1.92 0.27 -4.71
C ALA A 267 1.46 0.19 -3.24
N THR A 268 0.16 0.22 -2.94
CA THR A 268 -0.34 -0.02 -1.58
C THR A 268 -0.45 -1.50 -1.24
N ASP A 269 -0.16 -2.41 -2.19
CA ASP A 269 0.04 -3.82 -1.87
C ASP A 269 1.25 -3.95 -0.94
N MET A 270 0.98 -4.33 0.31
CA MET A 270 2.00 -4.39 1.37
C MET A 270 3.14 -5.35 1.01
N SER A 271 2.93 -6.37 0.16
CA SER A 271 4.00 -7.27 -0.30
C SER A 271 5.10 -6.55 -1.09
N LYS A 272 4.79 -5.36 -1.63
CA LYS A 272 5.69 -4.50 -2.41
C LYS A 272 6.49 -3.53 -1.56
N HIS A 273 6.19 -3.42 -0.26
CA HIS A 273 6.83 -2.46 0.65
C HIS A 273 8.36 -2.45 0.53
N MET A 274 9.01 -3.61 0.54
CA MET A 274 10.48 -3.68 0.48
C MET A 274 11.06 -3.22 -0.87
N ASN A 275 10.30 -3.38 -1.96
CA ASN A 275 10.70 -2.83 -3.26
C ASN A 275 10.61 -1.30 -3.23
N LEU A 276 9.50 -0.76 -2.73
CA LEU A 276 9.29 0.69 -2.61
C LEU A 276 10.34 1.36 -1.72
N LEU A 277 10.68 0.74 -0.58
CA LEU A 277 11.70 1.23 0.34
C LEU A 277 13.09 1.23 -0.29
N ALA A 278 13.47 0.16 -0.99
CA ALA A 278 14.75 0.09 -1.68
C ALA A 278 14.87 1.16 -2.76
N ASP A 279 13.81 1.32 -3.55
CA ASP A 279 13.69 2.34 -4.57
C ASP A 279 13.80 3.75 -3.96
N LEU A 280 13.10 4.01 -2.84
CA LEU A 280 13.15 5.30 -2.14
C LEU A 280 14.56 5.61 -1.60
N LYS A 281 15.27 4.62 -1.05
CA LYS A 281 16.65 4.78 -0.57
C LYS A 281 17.62 5.15 -1.69
N THR A 282 17.55 4.46 -2.83
CA THR A 282 18.34 4.82 -4.02
C THR A 282 18.03 6.25 -4.49
N MET A 283 16.77 6.70 -4.36
CA MET A 283 16.43 8.09 -4.66
C MET A 283 17.05 9.07 -3.68
N VAL A 284 17.06 8.78 -2.38
CA VAL A 284 17.72 9.62 -1.36
C VAL A 284 19.21 9.79 -1.66
N GLU A 285 19.89 8.71 -2.02
CA GLU A 285 21.32 8.72 -2.36
C GLU A 285 21.64 9.56 -3.60
N THR A 286 20.73 9.57 -4.57
CA THR A 286 20.91 10.24 -5.87
C THR A 286 20.18 11.58 -5.98
N LYS A 287 19.53 12.03 -4.89
CA LYS A 287 18.65 13.21 -4.92
C LYS A 287 19.40 14.46 -5.34
N LYS A 288 18.77 15.23 -6.21
CA LYS A 288 19.21 16.56 -6.60
C LYS A 288 18.30 17.58 -5.97
N VAL A 289 18.89 18.62 -5.39
CA VAL A 289 18.16 19.68 -4.70
C VAL A 289 18.55 21.01 -5.31
N THR A 290 17.57 21.89 -5.50
CA THR A 290 17.80 23.28 -5.91
C THR A 290 18.51 24.06 -4.81
N SER A 291 18.98 25.27 -5.12
CA SER A 291 19.52 26.19 -4.11
C SER A 291 18.50 26.62 -3.03
N LEU A 292 17.21 26.36 -3.24
CA LEU A 292 16.11 26.67 -2.31
C LEU A 292 15.71 25.48 -1.43
N GLY A 293 16.38 24.32 -1.55
CA GLY A 293 16.02 23.12 -0.78
C GLY A 293 14.93 22.25 -1.41
N VAL A 294 14.40 22.63 -2.58
CA VAL A 294 13.37 21.88 -3.32
C VAL A 294 13.98 20.73 -4.12
N LEU A 295 13.36 19.55 -4.08
CA LEU A 295 13.73 18.36 -4.84
C LEU A 295 13.56 18.57 -6.35
N LEU A 296 14.53 18.08 -7.14
CA LEU A 296 14.49 18.08 -8.59
C LEU A 296 14.17 16.66 -9.09
N LEU A 297 12.96 16.48 -9.63
CA LEU A 297 12.51 15.24 -10.26
C LEU A 297 12.29 15.48 -11.75
N ASP A 298 13.27 15.09 -12.56
CA ASP A 298 13.40 15.49 -13.97
C ASP A 298 12.48 14.70 -14.91
N ASN A 299 12.09 13.49 -14.52
CA ASN A 299 11.39 12.55 -15.40
C ASN A 299 10.18 11.89 -14.71
N TYR A 300 9.31 11.27 -15.51
CA TYR A 300 8.09 10.62 -14.99
C TYR A 300 8.39 9.52 -13.97
N SER A 301 9.46 8.73 -14.18
CA SER A 301 9.82 7.61 -13.31
C SER A 301 10.10 8.08 -11.89
N ASP A 302 10.95 9.10 -11.74
CA ASP A 302 11.29 9.63 -10.41
C ASP A 302 10.03 10.22 -9.73
N ARG A 303 9.19 10.89 -10.51
CA ARG A 303 7.96 11.54 -9.99
C ARG A 303 6.94 10.52 -9.52
N ILE A 304 6.68 9.48 -10.31
CA ILE A 304 5.71 8.45 -9.91
C ILE A 304 6.23 7.64 -8.72
N GLN A 305 7.54 7.39 -8.64
CA GLN A 305 8.17 6.69 -7.52
C GLN A 305 8.03 7.47 -6.21
N VAL A 306 8.18 8.81 -6.22
CA VAL A 306 7.88 9.64 -5.04
C VAL A 306 6.40 9.61 -4.71
N LEU A 307 5.51 9.71 -5.70
CA LEU A 307 4.07 9.69 -5.45
C LEU A 307 3.58 8.34 -4.90
N GLN A 308 4.11 7.21 -5.38
CA GLN A 308 3.86 5.87 -4.84
C GLN A 308 4.28 5.79 -3.38
N ASN A 309 5.50 6.21 -3.06
CA ASN A 309 5.99 6.23 -1.67
C ASN A 309 5.22 7.21 -0.79
N LEU A 310 4.77 8.36 -1.33
CA LEU A 310 3.97 9.33 -0.59
C LEU A 310 2.61 8.75 -0.19
N VAL A 311 1.90 8.08 -1.11
CA VAL A 311 0.63 7.40 -0.81
C VAL A 311 0.87 6.24 0.16
N HIS A 312 1.93 5.45 -0.03
CA HIS A 312 2.30 4.36 0.88
C HIS A 312 2.65 4.84 2.30
N CYS A 313 3.37 5.97 2.42
CA CYS A 313 3.61 6.62 3.71
C CYS A 313 2.30 7.11 4.34
N ALA A 314 1.40 7.68 3.55
CA ALA A 314 0.09 8.13 4.04
C ALA A 314 -0.76 6.95 4.56
N ASP A 315 -0.69 5.80 3.92
CA ASP A 315 -1.33 4.56 4.34
C ASP A 315 -0.72 4.03 5.65
N LEU A 316 0.61 3.96 5.73
CA LEU A 316 1.37 3.57 6.94
C LEU A 316 1.63 4.75 7.90
N SER A 317 0.72 5.72 7.95
CA SER A 317 0.89 6.95 8.73
C SER A 317 0.38 6.87 10.15
N ASN A 318 -0.46 5.89 10.48
CA ASN A 318 -1.14 5.83 11.79
C ASN A 318 -0.17 5.92 12.98
N PRO A 319 1.00 5.24 12.98
CA PRO A 319 1.95 5.34 14.09
C PRO A 319 2.64 6.71 14.24
N THR A 320 2.58 7.59 13.23
CA THR A 320 3.16 8.94 13.29
C THR A 320 2.11 10.01 13.64
N LYS A 321 0.85 9.61 13.84
CA LYS A 321 -0.23 10.50 14.31
C LYS A 321 -0.12 10.71 15.83
N PRO A 322 -0.70 11.79 16.39
CA PRO A 322 -0.84 11.95 17.83
C PRO A 322 -1.41 10.68 18.49
N LEU A 323 -0.83 10.28 19.62
CA LEU A 323 -1.14 9.02 20.32
C LEU A 323 -2.66 8.71 20.47
N PRO A 324 -3.55 9.68 20.79
CA PRO A 324 -4.99 9.39 20.87
C PRO A 324 -5.62 8.89 19.56
N LEU A 325 -5.13 9.37 18.40
CA LEU A 325 -5.57 8.90 17.09
C LEU A 325 -4.96 7.54 16.78
N TYR A 326 -3.65 7.39 16.98
CA TYR A 326 -2.95 6.14 16.71
C TYR A 326 -3.55 4.95 17.50
N ARG A 327 -3.90 5.17 18.76
CA ARG A 327 -4.54 4.13 19.58
C ARG A 327 -5.90 3.68 19.03
N GLN A 328 -6.73 4.61 18.56
CA GLN A 328 -8.02 4.27 17.94
C GLN A 328 -7.81 3.46 16.65
N TRP A 329 -6.80 3.81 15.86
CA TRP A 329 -6.42 3.04 14.68
C TRP A 329 -5.93 1.64 15.01
N THR A 330 -5.09 1.51 16.05
CA THR A 330 -4.61 0.21 16.54
C THR A 330 -5.79 -0.68 16.98
N ASP A 331 -6.73 -0.13 17.75
CA ASP A 331 -7.91 -0.88 18.19
C ASP A 331 -8.74 -1.38 16.99
N ARG A 332 -8.87 -0.57 15.93
CA ARG A 332 -9.60 -0.90 14.71
C ARG A 332 -8.93 -1.99 13.88
N ILE A 333 -7.62 -1.87 13.61
CA ILE A 333 -6.92 -2.88 12.81
C ILE A 333 -6.87 -4.22 13.53
N MET A 334 -6.68 -4.21 14.86
CA MET A 334 -6.73 -5.43 15.65
C MET A 334 -8.13 -6.05 15.65
N ALA A 335 -9.19 -5.24 15.75
CA ALA A 335 -10.57 -5.74 15.64
C ALA A 335 -10.83 -6.40 14.28
N GLU A 336 -10.28 -5.87 13.20
CA GLU A 336 -10.40 -6.45 11.86
C GLU A 336 -9.62 -7.77 11.73
N PHE A 337 -8.37 -7.81 12.18
CA PHE A 337 -7.56 -9.04 12.21
C PHE A 337 -8.27 -10.14 13.02
N PHE A 338 -8.88 -9.80 14.15
CA PHE A 338 -9.63 -10.76 14.94
C PHE A 338 -10.90 -11.26 14.26
N GLN A 339 -11.57 -10.42 13.47
CA GLN A 339 -12.69 -10.85 12.64
C GLN A 339 -12.25 -11.81 11.55
N GLN A 340 -11.11 -11.55 10.89
CA GLN A 340 -10.52 -12.50 9.94
C GLN A 340 -10.20 -13.83 10.63
N GLY A 341 -9.55 -13.81 11.80
CA GLY A 341 -9.23 -15.03 12.53
C GLY A 341 -10.45 -15.83 12.99
N ASP A 342 -11.56 -15.15 13.28
CA ASP A 342 -12.85 -15.79 13.52
C ASP A 342 -13.37 -16.49 12.25
N ARG A 343 -13.29 -15.86 11.06
CA ARG A 343 -13.64 -16.47 9.76
C ARG A 343 -12.74 -17.64 9.38
N GLU A 344 -11.43 -17.55 9.62
CA GLU A 344 -10.46 -18.63 9.39
C GLU A 344 -10.82 -19.85 10.23
N ARG A 345 -11.10 -19.64 11.53
CA ARG A 345 -11.53 -20.70 12.44
C ARG A 345 -12.84 -21.36 12.01
N GLU A 346 -13.82 -20.57 11.57
CA GLU A 346 -15.10 -21.07 11.06
C GLU A 346 -14.94 -21.89 9.76
N SER A 347 -13.97 -21.52 8.93
CA SER A 347 -13.65 -22.18 7.66
C SER A 347 -12.70 -23.38 7.82
N GLY A 348 -12.25 -23.68 9.04
CA GLY A 348 -11.32 -24.77 9.32
C GLY A 348 -9.89 -24.51 8.81
N LEU A 349 -9.53 -23.24 8.58
CA LEU A 349 -8.18 -22.82 8.22
C LEU A 349 -7.33 -22.60 9.48
N ASP A 350 -6.01 -22.72 9.34
CA ASP A 350 -5.09 -22.25 10.37
C ASP A 350 -5.22 -20.74 10.53
N ILE A 351 -5.31 -20.28 11.78
CA ILE A 351 -5.47 -18.86 12.08
C ILE A 351 -4.16 -18.13 11.75
N SER A 352 -4.27 -17.08 10.95
CA SER A 352 -3.14 -16.25 10.54
C SER A 352 -2.45 -15.61 11.74
N PRO A 353 -1.13 -15.33 11.65
CA PRO A 353 -0.43 -14.52 12.64
C PRO A 353 -1.20 -13.23 12.92
N MET A 354 -1.21 -12.79 14.17
CA MET A 354 -1.95 -11.61 14.66
C MET A 354 -3.49 -11.69 14.64
N CYS A 355 -4.08 -12.70 14.01
CA CYS A 355 -5.54 -12.81 13.87
C CYS A 355 -6.23 -13.55 15.02
N ASP A 356 -5.49 -14.18 15.94
CA ASP A 356 -6.06 -14.81 17.13
C ASP A 356 -6.09 -13.89 18.35
N LYS A 357 -7.28 -13.38 18.69
CA LYS A 357 -7.54 -12.52 19.86
C LYS A 357 -7.14 -13.13 21.20
N HIS A 358 -6.98 -14.45 21.29
CA HIS A 358 -6.58 -15.12 22.53
C HIS A 358 -5.06 -15.23 22.70
N THR A 359 -4.28 -14.99 21.65
CA THR A 359 -2.82 -15.14 21.68
C THR A 359 -2.07 -13.89 21.20
N ALA A 360 -2.73 -12.96 20.52
CA ALA A 360 -2.13 -11.73 20.03
C ALA A 360 -1.59 -10.85 21.18
N SER A 361 -0.36 -10.36 21.01
CA SER A 361 0.29 -9.42 21.93
C SER A 361 0.35 -8.05 21.28
N VAL A 362 -0.74 -7.28 21.36
CA VAL A 362 -0.92 -6.00 20.64
C VAL A 362 0.26 -5.06 20.80
N GLU A 363 0.73 -4.82 22.03
CA GLU A 363 1.79 -3.84 22.30
C GLU A 363 3.12 -4.25 21.66
N LYS A 364 3.49 -5.54 21.75
CA LYS A 364 4.70 -6.07 21.13
C LYS A 364 4.62 -6.00 19.61
N SER A 365 3.45 -6.24 19.06
CA SER A 365 3.24 -6.19 17.61
C SER A 365 3.30 -4.76 17.08
N GLN A 366 2.79 -3.77 17.82
CA GLN A 366 2.97 -2.36 17.44
C GLN A 366 4.44 -1.94 17.51
N VAL A 367 5.19 -2.36 18.54
CA VAL A 367 6.63 -2.10 18.61
C VAL A 367 7.36 -2.73 17.42
N GLY A 368 7.13 -4.02 17.15
CA GLY A 368 7.76 -4.69 16.02
C GLY A 368 7.36 -4.11 14.66
N PHE A 369 6.09 -3.74 14.47
CA PHE A 369 5.65 -3.07 13.26
C PHE A 369 6.37 -1.74 13.05
N ILE A 370 6.54 -0.94 14.11
CA ILE A 370 7.29 0.31 14.00
C ILE A 370 8.76 0.04 13.68
N ASP A 371 9.42 -0.84 14.43
CA ASP A 371 10.85 -1.08 14.29
C ASP A 371 11.25 -1.63 12.91
N TYR A 372 10.44 -2.54 12.35
CA TYR A 372 10.79 -3.25 11.12
C TYR A 372 10.14 -2.70 9.85
N ILE A 373 9.05 -1.93 9.96
CA ILE A 373 8.26 -1.46 8.80
C ILE A 373 8.08 0.05 8.82
N ALA A 374 7.44 0.61 9.84
CA ALA A 374 7.06 2.03 9.80
C ALA A 374 8.27 2.96 9.94
N HIS A 375 9.17 2.72 10.90
CA HIS A 375 10.34 3.56 11.13
C HIS A 375 11.30 3.55 9.93
N PRO A 376 11.72 2.41 9.36
CA PRO A 376 12.60 2.42 8.18
C PRO A 376 12.02 3.21 6.99
N LEU A 377 10.70 3.11 6.77
CA LEU A 377 10.01 3.87 5.73
C LEU A 377 10.01 5.37 6.02
N TRP A 378 9.56 5.76 7.21
CA TRP A 378 9.45 7.18 7.59
C TRP A 378 10.82 7.85 7.75
N GLU A 379 11.84 7.12 8.19
CA GLU A 379 13.23 7.60 8.24
C GLU A 379 13.72 7.93 6.84
N THR A 380 13.54 7.01 5.90
CA THR A 380 13.94 7.23 4.50
C THR A 380 13.15 8.37 3.86
N TRP A 381 11.84 8.47 4.15
CA TRP A 381 11.02 9.60 3.69
C TRP A 381 11.54 10.92 4.27
N ALA A 382 11.83 10.97 5.57
CA ALA A 382 12.36 12.16 6.21
C ALA A 382 13.73 12.57 5.65
N ASP A 383 14.59 11.61 5.32
CA ASP A 383 15.84 11.90 4.63
C ASP A 383 15.60 12.50 3.24
N LEU A 384 14.60 12.03 2.50
CA LEU A 384 14.26 12.58 1.18
C LEU A 384 13.84 14.05 1.30
N VAL A 385 12.93 14.36 2.23
CA VAL A 385 12.32 15.70 2.39
C VAL A 385 12.90 16.53 3.55
N HIS A 386 14.09 16.17 4.04
CA HIS A 386 14.69 16.82 5.21
C HIS A 386 14.74 18.36 5.06
N PRO A 387 14.32 19.13 6.09
CA PRO A 387 14.00 18.70 7.46
C PRO A 387 12.51 18.47 7.74
N ASP A 388 11.65 18.46 6.71
CA ASP A 388 10.22 18.75 6.86
C ASP A 388 9.42 17.68 7.63
N ALA A 389 9.92 16.45 7.72
CA ALA A 389 9.22 15.33 8.38
C ALA A 389 9.77 14.98 9.78
N GLN A 390 10.68 15.79 10.35
CA GLN A 390 11.32 15.48 11.63
C GLN A 390 10.30 15.32 12.77
N ASP A 391 9.32 16.23 12.88
CA ASP A 391 8.28 16.14 13.92
C ASP A 391 7.45 14.84 13.82
N LEU A 392 7.32 14.28 12.61
CA LEU A 392 6.61 13.01 12.38
C LEU A 392 7.42 11.83 12.88
N LEU A 393 8.74 11.85 12.69
CA LEU A 393 9.67 10.87 13.24
C LEU A 393 9.73 10.93 14.75
N ASP A 394 9.82 12.13 15.34
CA ASP A 394 9.84 12.29 16.78
C ASP A 394 8.54 11.74 17.40
N THR A 395 7.38 12.00 16.78
CA THR A 395 6.09 11.43 17.20
C THR A 395 6.04 9.90 17.07
N LEU A 396 6.64 9.35 16.00
CA LEU A 396 6.74 7.91 15.79
C LEU A 396 7.55 7.24 16.90
N GLU A 397 8.69 7.82 17.25
CA GLU A 397 9.56 7.36 18.35
C GLU A 397 8.82 7.42 19.69
N ASP A 398 8.18 8.55 20.03
CA ASP A 398 7.38 8.71 21.25
C ASP A 398 6.27 7.67 21.36
N ASN A 399 5.55 7.42 20.26
CA ASN A 399 4.48 6.43 20.20
C ASN A 399 5.02 4.99 20.36
N ARG A 400 6.18 4.70 19.77
CA ARG A 400 6.88 3.41 19.90
C ARG A 400 7.31 3.17 21.34
N GLU A 401 7.91 4.17 21.98
CA GLU A 401 8.28 4.11 23.40
C GLU A 401 7.06 3.94 24.31
N TRP A 402 5.96 4.61 23.98
CA TRP A 402 4.71 4.45 24.71
C TRP A 402 4.23 3.00 24.66
N TYR A 403 4.13 2.38 23.47
CA TYR A 403 3.73 0.97 23.34
C TYR A 403 4.71 0.03 24.04
N GLN A 404 6.02 0.26 23.92
CA GLN A 404 7.04 -0.49 24.64
C GLN A 404 6.80 -0.45 26.16
N SER A 405 6.46 0.72 26.70
CA SER A 405 6.19 0.90 28.13
C SER A 405 4.92 0.17 28.62
N LYS A 406 4.01 -0.19 27.69
CA LYS A 406 2.77 -0.91 27.99
C LYS A 406 2.90 -2.43 27.90
N ILE A 407 4.01 -2.95 27.37
CA ILE A 407 4.25 -4.40 27.33
C ILE A 407 4.25 -4.94 28.78
N PRO A 408 3.38 -5.92 29.11
CA PRO A 408 3.35 -6.49 30.46
C PRO A 408 4.68 -7.14 30.82
N ARG A 409 5.25 -6.77 31.97
CA ARG A 409 6.46 -7.43 32.50
C ARG A 409 6.11 -8.86 32.93
N SER A 410 6.82 -9.84 32.38
CA SER A 410 6.72 -11.23 32.85
C SER A 410 7.21 -11.33 34.31
N PRO A 411 6.64 -12.21 35.15
CA PRO A 411 7.10 -12.40 36.53
C PRO A 411 8.55 -12.90 36.69
N SER A 412 9.26 -13.18 35.58
CA SER A 412 10.55 -13.89 35.56
C SER A 412 11.80 -13.00 35.63
N ASP A 413 11.68 -11.68 35.46
CA ASP A 413 12.84 -10.79 35.22
C ASP A 413 13.45 -10.15 36.49
N LEU A 414 13.44 -10.85 37.63
CA LEU A 414 14.10 -10.36 38.84
C LEU A 414 15.58 -10.77 38.96
N THR A 415 16.18 -11.43 37.97
CA THR A 415 17.57 -11.94 38.06
C THR A 415 18.39 -11.83 36.77
N SER A 416 18.29 -10.74 36.02
CA SER A 416 19.21 -10.46 34.91
C SER A 416 19.76 -9.04 35.03
N PRO A 417 21.09 -8.82 35.00
CA PRO A 417 21.65 -7.47 35.03
C PRO A 417 21.30 -6.73 33.73
N GLU A 418 21.01 -5.44 33.87
CA GLU A 418 20.70 -4.54 32.76
C GLU A 418 21.82 -4.58 31.70
N HIS A 419 21.49 -5.07 30.51
CA HIS A 419 22.20 -4.72 29.29
C HIS A 419 21.37 -3.69 28.56
N GLY A 420 21.63 -2.42 28.91
CA GLY A 420 21.17 -1.27 28.15
C GLY A 420 22.08 -1.06 26.94
N GLY A 421 21.53 -1.29 25.75
CA GLY A 421 22.03 -0.86 24.45
C GLY A 421 20.88 -0.91 23.45
N PRO A 422 20.73 0.05 22.53
CA PRO A 422 19.62 0.06 21.60
C PRO A 422 19.92 -0.94 20.46
N ASP A 423 19.15 -2.02 20.36
CA ASP A 423 18.99 -2.77 19.11
C ASP A 423 18.11 -1.91 18.19
N ARG A 424 18.71 -0.85 17.63
CA ARG A 424 18.06 -0.01 16.62
C ARG A 424 18.45 -0.59 15.27
N PHE A 425 17.49 -1.15 14.56
CA PHE A 425 17.71 -1.66 13.21
C PHE A 425 18.00 -0.48 12.28
N GLN A 426 19.26 -0.31 11.90
CA GLN A 426 19.72 0.75 11.01
C GLN A 426 20.30 0.09 9.75
N PHE A 427 19.80 0.51 8.60
CA PHE A 427 20.23 -0.05 7.32
C PHE A 427 21.35 0.83 6.75
N GLU A 428 22.61 0.49 7.01
CA GLU A 428 23.76 1.12 6.38
C GLU A 428 24.21 0.30 5.17
N LEU A 429 24.39 0.97 4.02
CA LEU A 429 24.93 0.37 2.79
C LEU A 429 26.26 1.07 2.50
N THR A 430 27.40 0.40 2.70
CA THR A 430 28.72 0.92 2.33
C THR A 430 29.17 0.33 0.99
N LEU A 431 29.82 1.16 0.15
CA LEU A 431 30.29 0.77 -1.19
C LEU A 431 31.32 -0.37 -1.16
N GLU A 432 32.03 -0.55 -0.04
CA GLU A 432 33.05 -1.60 0.12
C GLU A 432 32.42 -3.01 0.19
N GLU A 433 31.21 -3.15 0.77
CA GLU A 433 30.51 -4.45 0.84
C GLU A 433 29.86 -4.87 -0.49
N ALA A 434 29.71 -3.94 -1.44
CA ALA A 434 29.18 -4.25 -2.77
C ALA A 434 30.26 -4.84 -3.70
N GLU A 435 31.53 -4.47 -3.50
CA GLU A 435 32.65 -5.00 -4.28
C GLU A 435 33.07 -6.40 -3.81
N GLU A 436 32.96 -6.70 -2.50
CA GLU A 436 33.25 -8.04 -1.96
C GLU A 436 32.23 -9.11 -2.42
N GLU A 437 30.97 -8.73 -2.66
CA GLU A 437 29.91 -9.67 -3.10
C GLU A 437 29.88 -9.92 -4.62
N GLU A 438 30.38 -8.98 -5.46
CA GLU A 438 30.58 -9.25 -6.90
C GLU A 438 31.63 -10.37 -7.11
N GLU A 439 32.65 -10.45 -6.25
CA GLU A 439 33.61 -11.56 -6.25
C GLU A 439 32.98 -12.89 -5.75
N GLU A 440 32.03 -12.85 -4.81
CA GLU A 440 31.33 -14.06 -4.34
C GLU A 440 30.29 -14.58 -5.35
N GLU A 441 29.58 -13.72 -6.09
CA GLU A 441 28.67 -14.15 -7.17
C GLU A 441 29.43 -14.67 -8.41
N GLU A 442 30.57 -14.07 -8.79
CA GLU A 442 31.43 -14.64 -9.85
C GLU A 442 31.97 -16.02 -9.47
N THR A 443 32.36 -16.22 -8.21
CA THR A 443 32.86 -17.53 -7.74
C THR A 443 31.75 -18.59 -7.57
N ALA A 444 30.50 -18.18 -7.34
CA ALA A 444 29.35 -19.10 -7.30
C ALA A 444 28.94 -19.56 -8.72
N LEU A 445 28.95 -18.65 -9.69
CA LEU A 445 28.65 -18.97 -11.10
C LEU A 445 29.72 -19.90 -11.73
N ASP A 446 30.98 -19.72 -11.36
CA ASP A 446 32.06 -20.62 -11.79
C ASP A 446 31.95 -22.03 -11.18
N ARG A 447 31.35 -22.17 -9.99
CA ARG A 447 31.13 -23.48 -9.36
C ARG A 447 29.95 -24.24 -9.96
N GLU A 448 28.89 -23.56 -10.39
CA GLU A 448 27.76 -24.20 -11.09
C GLU A 448 28.13 -24.67 -12.51
N ALA A 449 29.10 -24.03 -13.17
CA ALA A 449 29.59 -24.47 -14.48
C ALA A 449 30.39 -25.79 -14.43
N LEU A 450 30.88 -26.19 -13.25
CA LEU A 450 31.70 -27.40 -13.05
C LEU A 450 30.90 -28.65 -12.65
N GLU A 451 29.61 -28.51 -12.32
CA GLU A 451 28.73 -29.62 -11.95
C GLU A 451 27.58 -29.80 -12.95
N SER A 452 27.90 -30.23 -14.17
CA SER A 452 26.90 -30.84 -15.08
C SER A 452 27.28 -32.29 -15.40
N PRO A 453 26.34 -33.26 -15.37
CA PRO A 453 26.68 -34.66 -15.62
C PRO A 453 26.76 -34.99 -17.11
N ASP A 454 27.85 -35.66 -17.46
CA ASP A 454 28.22 -36.23 -18.77
C ASP A 454 27.06 -36.77 -19.63
N THR A 455 26.79 -36.13 -20.78
CA THR A 455 26.18 -36.80 -21.94
C THR A 455 27.27 -37.35 -22.86
N LYS A 456 27.41 -38.67 -22.87
CA LYS A 456 28.30 -39.42 -23.77
C LYS A 456 27.99 -39.14 -25.25
N THR A 457 29.08 -38.82 -25.94
CA THR A 457 29.32 -38.71 -27.38
C THR A 457 28.90 -39.94 -28.19
N LEU A 458 28.23 -39.70 -29.32
CA LEU A 458 28.19 -40.62 -30.47
C LEU A 458 28.86 -39.93 -31.67
N SER A 459 29.89 -40.58 -32.20
CA SER A 459 30.79 -40.13 -33.27
C SER A 459 30.11 -40.11 -34.66
N PRO A 460 30.56 -39.28 -35.62
CA PRO A 460 30.02 -39.27 -36.97
C PRO A 460 30.84 -40.16 -37.93
N GLU A 461 30.16 -41.08 -38.63
CA GLU A 461 30.73 -41.75 -39.81
C GLU A 461 30.36 -41.03 -41.11
N ALA A 462 31.34 -41.03 -42.01
CA ALA A 462 31.39 -40.32 -43.27
C ALA A 462 30.34 -40.77 -44.30
N SER A 463 29.95 -39.86 -45.20
CA SER A 463 29.33 -40.25 -46.46
C SER A 463 29.85 -39.40 -47.63
N GLN A 464 30.26 -40.12 -48.66
CA GLN A 464 30.81 -39.63 -49.92
C GLN A 464 29.68 -39.13 -50.85
N ASN A 465 29.92 -38.01 -51.53
CA ASN A 465 29.25 -37.62 -52.79
C ASN A 465 29.39 -38.76 -53.84
N PRO A 466 28.56 -38.88 -54.92
CA PRO A 466 28.05 -37.74 -55.73
C PRO A 466 26.70 -37.93 -56.48
N ARG A 467 26.26 -36.83 -57.16
CA ARG A 467 25.64 -36.74 -58.51
C ARG A 467 24.23 -36.12 -58.64
N ASP A 468 24.17 -35.28 -59.69
CA ASP A 468 23.06 -34.93 -60.59
C ASP A 468 22.04 -33.83 -60.19
N LEU A 469 22.36 -32.62 -60.71
CA LEU A 469 21.50 -31.61 -61.38
C LEU A 469 20.18 -32.13 -62.02
N PRO A 470 19.23 -31.27 -62.46
CA PRO A 470 18.90 -29.88 -62.07
C PRO A 470 17.38 -29.53 -62.16
N LEU A 471 17.05 -28.23 -61.97
CA LEU A 471 15.83 -27.50 -62.40
C LEU A 471 14.53 -27.89 -61.63
N ASP A 472 13.55 -27.04 -61.34
CA ASP A 472 13.11 -25.83 -62.03
C ASP A 472 12.13 -25.04 -61.14
N ASN A 473 12.09 -23.72 -61.37
CA ASN A 473 10.92 -22.83 -61.45
C ASN A 473 9.94 -22.52 -60.28
N HIS A 474 9.67 -21.21 -60.24
CA HIS A 474 8.47 -20.45 -59.84
C HIS A 474 8.28 -20.11 -58.36
N ARG A 475 8.37 -18.80 -58.03
CA ARG A 475 7.23 -17.83 -57.90
C ARG A 475 6.20 -18.37 -56.90
N THR A 476 6.03 -17.78 -55.73
CA THR A 476 5.67 -16.37 -55.44
C THR A 476 6.02 -16.02 -54.01
#